data_AF-A0A550BYY5-F1
#
_entry.id   AF-A0A550BYY5-F1
#
_cell.length_a   1.000
_cell.length_b   1.000
_cell.length_c   1.000
_cell.angle_alpha   90.00
_cell.angle_beta   90.00
_cell.angle_gamma   90.00
#
_symmetry.space_group_name_H-M   'P 1'
#
loop_
_entity.id
_entity.type
_entity.pdbx_description
1 polymer ?
#
loop_
_entity_poly.entity_id
_entity_poly.type
_entity_poly.pdbx_seq_one_letter_code
_entity_poly.pdbx_strand_id
1 'polypeptide(L)'
;MPPNVPSSSLLATLSAVYEEILRDNGDIADVEMDNIQRMSFQLIEAVKYARNRRAPINRLPDEILEIIFLLAQPYHADFIPSWPISTRWLRQMVAVTHVCKRWRDAALLCPSLWSAVNTCKSRLGDVGEDLLRRSGSAPLNVFYFTSRHPYDQLIQAPPVLETVILNHGHRITRLHICNVWPAIVYKILCRPLPFLAVLSLCDIADDDHEPDTGLSLAELTPRLRKLAVSFHIPRRLQRSVADLTHLALYHVDYVSLRDGFLDMLGRSPCLEYLLIIDPSELPAHITPASFSAHRKVSLPNLRQFYLSDVWLDSPVFYILASIDMPDDCDFRIKSCQNFDHPDLRISPLPSPTRVHLLQHISRVQVEIAVQDSEMEDERRRRGCVAVHSGTLFVTLHCGVDHLAFPSWAIPTGSDARLVLIIRARLGSESTLFTGILQQWPQLHALDIVDEGHNTAAICSALQDYKPHYAAARLGLCHELERIEWYTTGHDADRIWEMVGRRIRGGSPLREVQVRIDSVLDESGVCADETSVHRLTAGQRAGSYEMRRLPYTEWGRSTKDIIQMHCEAVLAPRLPEGNALDGDWIWDRKFSYMME
;
A
#
# COMPACT_ATOMS: atom_id res chain seq x y z
N MET A 1 38.80 12.52 -39.64
CA MET A 1 38.01 11.63 -40.51
C MET A 1 38.58 10.23 -40.38
N PRO A 2 37.82 9.23 -39.88
CA PRO A 2 38.27 7.85 -39.92
C PRO A 2 38.05 7.27 -41.34
N PRO A 3 38.88 6.31 -41.78
CA PRO A 3 38.84 5.80 -43.13
C PRO A 3 37.59 4.95 -43.36
N ASN A 4 36.82 5.31 -44.41
CA ASN A 4 35.78 4.49 -45.00
C ASN A 4 36.41 3.22 -45.59
N VAL A 5 36.30 2.10 -44.88
CA VAL A 5 36.56 0.77 -45.44
C VAL A 5 35.35 0.39 -46.32
N PRO A 6 35.54 -0.09 -47.56
CA PRO A 6 34.45 -0.26 -48.53
C PRO A 6 33.54 -1.42 -48.12
N SER A 7 32.30 -1.11 -47.83
CA SER A 7 31.24 -2.06 -47.47
C SER A 7 30.81 -2.96 -48.63
N SER A 8 31.32 -2.72 -49.85
CA SER A 8 30.92 -3.40 -51.09
C SER A 8 31.65 -4.73 -51.36
N SER A 9 32.85 -4.94 -50.81
CA SER A 9 33.67 -6.12 -51.11
C SER A 9 33.13 -7.41 -50.46
N LEU A 10 32.65 -7.32 -49.22
CA LEU A 10 32.17 -8.49 -48.46
C LEU A 10 30.87 -9.06 -49.04
N LEU A 11 29.96 -8.17 -49.47
CA LEU A 11 28.66 -8.59 -50.02
C LEU A 11 28.83 -9.24 -51.40
N ALA A 12 29.73 -8.71 -52.23
CA ALA A 12 30.08 -9.31 -53.51
C ALA A 12 30.70 -10.72 -53.34
N THR A 13 31.55 -10.90 -52.32
CA THR A 13 32.16 -12.21 -52.01
C THR A 13 31.10 -13.21 -51.57
N LEU A 14 30.14 -12.80 -50.73
CA LEU A 14 29.04 -13.66 -50.29
C LEU A 14 28.09 -14.03 -51.44
N SER A 15 27.80 -13.08 -52.34
CA SER A 15 27.02 -13.35 -53.55
C SER A 15 27.73 -14.34 -54.47
N ALA A 16 29.05 -14.24 -54.64
CA ALA A 16 29.81 -15.20 -55.44
C ALA A 16 29.72 -16.63 -54.87
N VAL A 17 29.89 -16.78 -53.55
CA VAL A 17 29.75 -18.08 -52.86
C VAL A 17 28.34 -18.64 -53.03
N TYR A 18 27.30 -17.80 -52.92
CA TYR A 18 25.91 -18.21 -53.12
C TYR A 18 25.65 -18.74 -54.54
N GLU A 19 26.12 -18.01 -55.55
CA GLU A 19 25.96 -18.41 -56.96
C GLU A 19 26.73 -19.69 -57.30
N GLU A 20 27.89 -19.91 -56.70
CA GLU A 20 28.70 -21.11 -56.89
C GLU A 20 28.04 -22.36 -56.28
N ILE A 21 27.47 -22.24 -55.07
CA ILE A 21 26.69 -23.32 -54.44
C ILE A 21 25.47 -23.72 -55.28
N LEU A 22 24.78 -22.75 -55.88
CA LEU A 22 23.64 -23.03 -56.75
C LEU A 22 24.04 -23.70 -58.06
N ARG A 23 25.23 -23.37 -58.58
CA ARG A 23 25.75 -23.90 -59.84
C ARG A 23 26.24 -25.35 -59.71
N ASP A 24 26.95 -25.67 -58.63
CA ASP A 24 27.64 -26.97 -58.44
C ASP A 24 26.97 -27.87 -57.39
N ASN A 25 25.66 -27.70 -57.16
CA ASN A 25 24.91 -28.36 -56.08
C ASN A 25 24.96 -29.91 -56.04
N GLY A 26 25.41 -30.57 -57.11
CA GLY A 26 25.56 -32.03 -57.21
C GLY A 26 26.99 -32.55 -56.99
N ASP A 27 28.01 -31.68 -57.04
CA ASP A 27 29.43 -32.06 -56.98
C ASP A 27 30.14 -31.62 -55.69
N ILE A 28 29.47 -30.88 -54.81
CA ILE A 28 30.02 -30.46 -53.51
C ILE A 28 29.92 -31.62 -52.51
N ALA A 29 31.05 -32.01 -51.93
CA ALA A 29 31.09 -33.06 -50.92
C ALA A 29 30.36 -32.62 -49.63
N ASP A 30 29.71 -33.57 -48.93
CA ASP A 30 28.94 -33.32 -47.70
C ASP A 30 29.76 -32.55 -46.63
N VAL A 31 31.05 -32.87 -46.49
CA VAL A 31 31.97 -32.21 -45.55
C VAL A 31 32.15 -30.72 -45.87
N GLU A 32 32.16 -30.38 -47.16
CA GLU A 32 32.29 -28.99 -47.62
C GLU A 32 30.98 -28.23 -47.40
N MET A 33 29.83 -28.87 -47.62
CA MET A 33 28.52 -28.32 -47.27
C MET A 33 28.40 -28.03 -45.76
N ASP A 34 28.85 -28.94 -44.89
CA ASP A 34 28.89 -28.74 -43.44
C ASP A 34 29.79 -27.56 -43.04
N ASN A 35 30.93 -27.39 -43.71
CA ASN A 35 31.85 -26.27 -43.48
C ASN A 35 31.24 -24.94 -43.90
N ILE A 36 30.58 -24.89 -45.07
CA ILE A 36 29.85 -23.72 -45.57
C ILE A 36 28.74 -23.33 -44.60
N GLN A 37 27.93 -24.30 -44.15
CA GLN A 37 26.89 -24.06 -43.14
C GLN A 37 27.48 -23.47 -41.86
N ARG A 38 28.55 -24.06 -41.32
CA ARG A 38 29.23 -23.57 -40.10
C ARG A 38 29.75 -22.14 -40.27
N MET A 39 30.38 -21.83 -41.40
CA MET A 39 30.89 -20.50 -41.72
C MET A 39 29.75 -19.48 -41.84
N SER A 40 28.62 -19.87 -42.44
CA SER A 40 27.43 -19.01 -42.55
C SER A 40 26.88 -18.62 -41.16
N PHE A 41 26.84 -19.56 -40.21
CA PHE A 41 26.44 -19.28 -38.83
C PHE A 41 27.40 -18.30 -38.15
N GLN A 42 28.72 -18.50 -38.31
CA GLN A 42 29.74 -17.60 -37.75
C GLN A 42 29.64 -16.18 -38.30
N LEU A 43 29.37 -16.03 -39.60
CA LEU A 43 29.17 -14.72 -40.23
C LEU A 43 27.91 -14.01 -39.70
N ILE A 44 26.80 -14.74 -39.57
CA ILE A 44 25.57 -14.22 -38.97
C ILE A 44 25.82 -13.76 -37.53
N GLU A 45 26.54 -14.55 -36.73
CA GLU A 45 26.92 -14.19 -35.36
C GLU A 45 27.79 -12.93 -35.31
N ALA A 46 28.79 -12.81 -36.19
CA ALA A 46 29.66 -11.64 -36.27
C ALA A 46 28.87 -10.36 -36.62
N VAL A 47 27.94 -10.43 -37.58
CA VAL A 47 27.06 -9.31 -37.94
C VAL A 47 26.15 -8.93 -36.77
N LYS A 48 25.53 -9.91 -36.10
CA LYS A 48 24.71 -9.68 -34.89
C LYS A 48 25.52 -9.02 -33.79
N TYR A 49 26.75 -9.49 -33.54
CA TYR A 49 27.65 -8.91 -32.55
C TYR A 49 28.01 -7.45 -32.87
N ALA A 50 28.36 -7.14 -34.13
CA ALA A 50 28.68 -5.78 -34.55
C ALA A 50 27.47 -4.82 -34.43
N ARG A 51 26.26 -5.28 -34.77
CA ARG A 51 25.02 -4.51 -34.57
C ARG A 51 24.75 -4.27 -33.09
N ASN A 52 24.84 -5.32 -32.27
CA ASN A 52 24.61 -5.22 -30.84
C ASN A 52 25.57 -4.23 -30.17
N ARG A 53 26.87 -4.24 -30.51
CA ARG A 53 27.85 -3.26 -29.99
C ARG A 53 27.51 -1.81 -30.30
N ARG A 54 26.75 -1.54 -31.38
CA ARG A 54 26.37 -0.17 -31.77
C ARG A 54 25.13 0.32 -31.02
N ALA A 55 24.31 -0.58 -30.50
CA ALA A 55 23.12 -0.24 -29.73
C ALA A 55 23.50 0.60 -28.49
N PRO A 56 22.80 1.71 -28.20
CA PRO A 56 23.15 2.61 -27.10
C PRO A 56 23.30 1.91 -25.74
N ILE A 57 22.39 0.98 -25.42
CA ILE A 57 22.42 0.22 -24.16
C ILE A 57 23.68 -0.64 -24.01
N ASN A 58 24.22 -1.14 -25.12
CA ASN A 58 25.45 -1.94 -25.16
C ASN A 58 26.72 -1.08 -25.18
N ARG A 59 26.62 0.22 -24.89
CA ARG A 59 27.77 1.09 -24.62
C ARG A 59 27.93 1.38 -23.13
N LEU A 60 26.92 1.06 -22.32
CA LEU A 60 27.00 1.16 -20.87
C LEU A 60 28.09 0.23 -20.34
N PRO A 61 28.77 0.57 -19.23
CA PRO A 61 29.63 -0.34 -18.49
C PRO A 61 28.85 -1.57 -17.98
N ASP A 62 29.54 -2.67 -17.74
CA ASP A 62 28.89 -3.92 -17.29
C ASP A 62 28.25 -3.71 -15.90
N GLU A 63 28.84 -2.89 -15.03
CA GLU A 63 28.31 -2.56 -13.70
C GLU A 63 26.94 -1.88 -13.79
N ILE A 64 26.73 -1.02 -14.81
CA ILE A 64 25.46 -0.35 -15.03
C ILE A 64 24.43 -1.33 -15.60
N LEU A 65 24.85 -2.24 -16.49
CA LEU A 65 23.99 -3.31 -16.98
C LEU A 65 23.54 -4.22 -15.84
N GLU A 66 24.43 -4.57 -14.92
CA GLU A 66 24.11 -5.37 -13.73
C GLU A 66 23.06 -4.70 -12.84
N ILE A 67 23.21 -3.39 -12.56
CA ILE A 67 22.19 -2.63 -11.81
C ILE A 67 20.84 -2.69 -12.55
N ILE A 68 20.83 -2.49 -13.88
CA ILE A 68 19.61 -2.59 -14.68
C ILE A 68 19.00 -4.00 -14.59
N PHE A 69 19.82 -5.06 -14.65
CA PHE A 69 19.34 -6.44 -14.54
C PHE A 69 18.71 -6.73 -13.19
N LEU A 70 19.30 -6.20 -12.10
CA LEU A 70 18.75 -6.32 -10.75
C LEU A 70 17.43 -5.55 -10.62
N LEU A 71 17.33 -4.35 -11.18
CA LEU A 71 16.09 -3.56 -11.20
C LEU A 71 15.00 -4.19 -12.08
N ALA A 72 15.38 -4.97 -13.10
CA ALA A 72 14.46 -5.67 -13.98
C ALA A 72 13.91 -6.98 -13.38
N GLN A 73 14.44 -7.44 -12.23
CA GLN A 73 13.86 -8.58 -11.53
C GLN A 73 12.43 -8.22 -11.08
N PRO A 74 11.47 -9.17 -11.13
CA PRO A 74 10.17 -8.92 -10.56
C PRO A 74 10.40 -8.63 -9.08
N TYR A 75 9.96 -7.43 -8.75
CA TYR A 75 10.19 -6.77 -7.50
C TYR A 75 9.76 -7.67 -6.33
N HIS A 76 10.72 -8.12 -5.52
CA HIS A 76 10.41 -8.83 -4.28
C HIS A 76 10.08 -7.79 -3.23
N ALA A 77 8.81 -7.66 -2.86
CA ALA A 77 8.43 -6.78 -1.75
C ALA A 77 9.26 -7.13 -0.50
N ASP A 78 9.94 -6.12 0.05
CA ASP A 78 11.07 -6.20 1.00
C ASP A 78 11.09 -7.44 1.89
N PHE A 79 10.07 -7.53 2.75
CA PHE A 79 9.89 -8.50 3.82
C PHE A 79 8.53 -9.20 3.76
N ILE A 80 7.63 -8.69 2.90
CA ILE A 80 6.34 -9.30 2.58
C ILE A 80 6.52 -9.91 1.19
N PRO A 81 6.85 -11.21 1.09
CA PRO A 81 7.09 -11.84 -0.20
C PRO A 81 5.82 -11.90 -1.05
N SER A 82 5.95 -11.67 -2.36
CA SER A 82 4.91 -12.02 -3.33
C SER A 82 4.98 -13.51 -3.63
N TRP A 83 3.99 -14.30 -3.18
CA TRP A 83 3.95 -15.73 -3.45
C TRP A 83 3.05 -16.09 -4.63
N PRO A 84 3.37 -17.18 -5.35
CA PRO A 84 4.68 -17.82 -5.40
C PRO A 84 5.71 -16.86 -6.01
N ILE A 85 7.01 -17.16 -5.89
CA ILE A 85 7.95 -16.62 -6.88
C ILE A 85 7.46 -17.15 -8.22
N SER A 86 6.70 -16.33 -8.93
CA SER A 86 6.13 -16.70 -10.21
C SER A 86 7.27 -17.15 -11.11
N THR A 87 6.99 -18.11 -12.00
CA THR A 87 7.90 -18.51 -13.09
C THR A 87 8.45 -17.29 -13.85
N ARG A 88 7.81 -16.13 -13.74
CA ARG A 88 8.25 -14.81 -14.19
C ARG A 88 9.64 -14.40 -13.71
N TRP A 89 10.03 -14.63 -12.44
CA TRP A 89 11.37 -14.24 -11.95
C TRP A 89 12.47 -14.99 -12.70
N LEU A 90 12.37 -16.32 -12.71
CA LEU A 90 13.30 -17.17 -13.44
C LEU A 90 13.28 -16.84 -14.94
N ARG A 91 12.08 -16.64 -15.52
CA ARG A 91 11.93 -16.25 -16.94
C ARG A 91 12.59 -14.92 -17.26
N GLN A 92 12.46 -13.90 -16.42
CA GLN A 92 13.02 -12.57 -16.67
C GLN A 92 14.56 -12.59 -16.58
N MET A 93 15.13 -13.27 -15.60
CA MET A 93 16.60 -13.41 -15.53
C MET A 93 17.16 -14.25 -16.66
N VAL A 94 16.50 -15.37 -16.98
CA VAL A 94 16.87 -16.17 -18.14
C VAL A 94 16.77 -15.31 -19.40
N ALA A 95 15.70 -14.52 -19.57
CA ALA A 95 15.54 -13.63 -20.72
C ALA A 95 16.72 -12.64 -20.88
N VAL A 96 17.22 -12.05 -19.79
CA VAL A 96 18.42 -11.18 -19.82
C VAL A 96 19.63 -11.92 -20.41
N THR A 97 19.84 -13.19 -20.04
CA THR A 97 20.93 -14.01 -20.60
C THR A 97 20.73 -14.43 -22.06
N HIS A 98 19.56 -14.19 -22.65
CA HIS A 98 19.25 -14.52 -24.04
C HIS A 98 19.22 -13.30 -24.97
N VAL A 99 19.40 -12.07 -24.47
CA VAL A 99 19.41 -10.85 -25.30
C VAL A 99 20.60 -10.82 -26.26
N CYS A 100 21.82 -10.89 -25.74
CA CYS A 100 23.04 -10.98 -26.55
C CYS A 100 24.18 -11.62 -25.75
N LYS A 101 25.29 -11.96 -26.42
CA LYS A 101 26.48 -12.55 -25.77
C LYS A 101 27.00 -11.69 -24.61
N ARG A 102 27.11 -10.37 -24.80
CA ARG A 102 27.60 -9.46 -23.75
C ARG A 102 26.70 -9.47 -22.51
N TRP A 103 25.38 -9.41 -22.71
CA TRP A 103 24.43 -9.44 -21.58
C TRP A 103 24.46 -10.77 -20.86
N ARG A 104 24.62 -11.88 -21.60
CA ARG A 104 24.83 -13.19 -21.00
C ARG A 104 26.08 -13.20 -20.15
N ASP A 105 27.21 -12.75 -20.67
CA ASP A 105 28.48 -12.76 -19.95
C ASP A 105 28.40 -11.90 -18.67
N ALA A 106 27.87 -10.68 -18.77
CA ALA A 106 27.66 -9.78 -17.62
C ALA A 106 26.68 -10.38 -16.59
N ALA A 107 25.53 -10.89 -17.03
CA ALA A 107 24.53 -11.49 -16.14
C ALA A 107 25.06 -12.76 -15.44
N LEU A 108 25.81 -13.62 -16.14
CA LEU A 108 26.42 -14.81 -15.55
C LEU A 108 27.50 -14.47 -14.51
N LEU A 109 28.21 -13.35 -14.69
CA LEU A 109 29.21 -12.87 -13.76
C LEU A 109 28.62 -12.14 -12.55
N CYS A 110 27.36 -11.72 -12.60
CA CYS A 110 26.67 -11.01 -11.52
C CYS A 110 26.04 -11.98 -10.50
N PRO A 111 26.66 -12.26 -9.34
CA PRO A 111 26.19 -13.33 -8.44
C PRO A 111 24.87 -12.95 -7.76
N SER A 112 24.66 -11.66 -7.50
CA SER A 112 23.42 -11.12 -6.91
C SER A 112 22.19 -11.39 -7.76
N LEU A 113 22.35 -11.52 -9.08
CA LEU A 113 21.24 -11.86 -9.96
C LEU A 113 20.69 -13.25 -9.57
N TRP A 114 21.58 -14.20 -9.27
CA TRP A 114 21.27 -15.61 -9.02
C TRP A 114 20.96 -15.94 -7.54
N SER A 115 20.85 -14.94 -6.67
CA SER A 115 20.80 -15.16 -5.22
C SER A 115 19.41 -15.49 -4.65
N ALA A 116 18.34 -15.43 -5.46
CA ALA A 116 17.02 -15.92 -5.04
C ALA A 116 16.88 -17.41 -5.35
N VAL A 117 16.71 -18.21 -4.30
CA VAL A 117 16.71 -19.67 -4.38
C VAL A 117 15.34 -20.19 -3.98
N ASN A 118 14.66 -20.80 -4.95
CA ASN A 118 13.39 -21.47 -4.73
C ASN A 118 13.64 -22.94 -4.38
N THR A 119 13.23 -23.34 -3.18
CA THR A 119 13.39 -24.69 -2.63
C THR A 119 12.07 -25.49 -2.59
N CYS A 120 11.03 -25.06 -3.32
CA CYS A 120 9.68 -25.64 -3.28
C CYS A 120 9.58 -27.07 -3.86
N LYS A 121 10.60 -27.53 -4.59
CA LYS A 121 10.66 -28.88 -5.14
C LYS A 121 11.35 -29.83 -4.15
N SER A 122 11.00 -31.12 -4.23
CA SER A 122 11.63 -32.18 -3.42
C SER A 122 13.15 -32.31 -3.62
N ARG A 123 13.66 -31.77 -4.73
CA ARG A 123 15.07 -31.55 -5.05
C ARG A 123 15.22 -30.17 -5.70
N LEU A 124 16.34 -29.48 -5.48
CA LEU A 124 16.67 -28.25 -6.22
C LEU A 124 16.63 -28.47 -7.74
N GLY A 125 17.00 -29.68 -8.18
CA GLY A 125 17.24 -30.01 -9.59
C GLY A 125 18.43 -29.24 -10.15
N ASP A 126 18.82 -29.54 -11.39
CA ASP A 126 20.00 -28.94 -12.02
C ASP A 126 19.93 -27.41 -12.03
N VAL A 127 18.73 -26.85 -12.25
CA VAL A 127 18.51 -25.39 -12.26
C VAL A 127 18.75 -24.77 -10.89
N GLY A 128 18.21 -25.33 -9.81
CA GLY A 128 18.38 -24.78 -8.46
C GLY A 128 19.83 -24.87 -7.96
N GLU A 129 20.53 -25.95 -8.31
CA GLU A 129 21.96 -26.10 -8.02
C GLU A 129 22.81 -25.11 -8.81
N ASP A 130 22.49 -24.87 -10.08
CA ASP A 130 23.16 -23.87 -10.91
C ASP A 130 22.96 -22.45 -10.37
N LEU A 131 21.75 -22.10 -9.90
CA LEU A 131 21.48 -20.81 -9.25
C LEU A 131 22.36 -20.64 -8.01
N LEU A 132 22.37 -21.63 -7.11
CA LEU A 132 23.21 -21.61 -5.91
C LEU A 132 24.69 -21.49 -6.26
N ARG A 133 25.17 -22.23 -7.25
CA ARG A 133 26.56 -22.17 -7.71
C ARG A 133 26.93 -20.77 -8.24
N ARG A 134 26.08 -20.19 -9.10
CA ARG A 134 26.31 -18.86 -9.70
C ARG A 134 26.20 -17.72 -8.69
N SER A 135 25.39 -17.90 -7.64
CA SER A 135 25.28 -16.90 -6.57
C SER A 135 26.53 -16.77 -5.71
N GLY A 136 27.53 -17.65 -5.83
CA GLY A 136 28.86 -17.50 -5.22
C GLY A 136 28.80 -17.26 -3.72
N SER A 137 29.23 -16.07 -3.27
CA SER A 137 29.18 -15.60 -1.87
C SER A 137 28.14 -14.50 -1.62
N ALA A 138 27.30 -14.15 -2.62
CA ALA A 138 26.28 -13.12 -2.48
C ALA A 138 25.25 -13.44 -1.38
N PRO A 139 24.62 -12.44 -0.75
CA PRO A 139 23.52 -12.64 0.18
C PRO A 139 22.36 -13.41 -0.47
N LEU A 140 21.88 -14.47 0.18
CA LEU A 140 20.80 -15.32 -0.34
C LEU A 140 19.42 -14.87 0.12
N ASN A 141 18.47 -14.97 -0.80
CA ASN A 141 17.04 -14.88 -0.56
C ASN A 141 16.38 -16.24 -0.81
N VAL A 142 16.01 -16.94 0.27
CA VAL A 142 15.53 -18.32 0.19
C VAL A 142 14.02 -18.37 0.35
N PHE A 143 13.36 -19.05 -0.58
CA PHE A 143 11.93 -19.25 -0.58
C PHE A 143 11.62 -20.73 -0.51
N TYR A 144 10.73 -21.10 0.40
CA TYR A 144 10.19 -22.45 0.51
C TYR A 144 8.66 -22.43 0.60
N PHE A 145 8.03 -23.25 -0.23
CA PHE A 145 6.60 -23.53 -0.23
C PHE A 145 6.37 -24.98 -0.65
N THR A 146 5.31 -25.59 -0.15
CA THR A 146 4.87 -26.94 -0.55
C THR A 146 3.39 -26.91 -0.86
N SER A 147 2.94 -27.68 -1.86
CA SER A 147 1.52 -27.86 -2.16
C SER A 147 0.85 -28.94 -1.31
N ARG A 148 1.63 -29.71 -0.53
CA ARG A 148 1.08 -30.72 0.37
C ARG A 148 0.42 -30.06 1.56
N HIS A 149 -0.75 -30.57 1.93
CA HIS A 149 -1.44 -30.15 3.14
C HIS A 149 -0.50 -30.29 4.36
N PRO A 150 -0.45 -29.33 5.32
CA PRO A 150 0.43 -29.39 6.48
C PRO A 150 0.38 -30.72 7.25
N TYR A 151 -0.83 -31.25 7.50
CA TYR A 151 -1.02 -32.55 8.16
C TYR A 151 -0.44 -33.76 7.39
N ASP A 152 -0.26 -33.67 6.07
CA ASP A 152 0.33 -34.75 5.26
C ASP A 152 1.88 -34.66 5.19
N GLN A 153 2.46 -33.64 5.82
CA GLN A 153 3.91 -33.44 5.84
C GLN A 153 4.52 -34.34 6.91
N LEU A 154 5.58 -35.06 6.55
CA LEU A 154 6.44 -35.70 7.55
C LEU A 154 6.99 -34.59 8.46
N ILE A 155 7.08 -34.81 9.78
CA ILE A 155 7.61 -33.87 10.80
C ILE A 155 9.08 -33.46 10.52
N GLN A 156 9.68 -33.96 9.44
CA GLN A 156 11.04 -33.63 9.00
C GLN A 156 11.04 -32.47 8.02
N ALA A 157 11.97 -31.54 8.24
CA ALA A 157 12.27 -30.51 7.24
C ALA A 157 12.58 -31.18 5.89
N PRO A 158 12.09 -30.63 4.77
CA PRO A 158 12.41 -31.12 3.45
C PRO A 158 13.93 -31.19 3.28
N PRO A 159 14.47 -32.30 2.76
CA PRO A 159 15.93 -32.49 2.68
C PRO A 159 16.64 -31.32 1.99
N VAL A 160 15.99 -30.72 0.99
CA VAL A 160 16.53 -29.57 0.25
C VAL A 160 16.68 -28.33 1.11
N LEU A 161 15.60 -27.90 1.77
CA LEU A 161 15.63 -26.69 2.60
C LEU A 161 16.64 -26.87 3.74
N GLU A 162 16.65 -28.05 4.34
CA GLU A 162 17.63 -28.40 5.37
C GLU A 162 19.07 -28.31 4.86
N THR A 163 19.34 -28.84 3.66
CA THR A 163 20.67 -28.80 3.04
C THR A 163 21.11 -27.37 2.74
N VAL A 164 20.21 -26.53 2.21
CA VAL A 164 20.51 -25.12 1.91
C VAL A 164 20.84 -24.36 3.19
N ILE A 165 20.08 -24.58 4.26
CA ILE A 165 20.33 -23.93 5.55
C ILE A 165 21.64 -24.42 6.17
N LEU A 166 21.93 -25.71 6.14
CA LEU A 166 23.20 -26.27 6.63
C LEU A 166 24.41 -25.65 5.94
N ASN A 167 24.37 -25.62 4.60
CA ASN A 167 25.54 -25.28 3.80
C ASN A 167 25.68 -23.78 3.56
N HIS A 168 24.58 -23.02 3.61
CA HIS A 168 24.57 -21.62 3.23
C HIS A 168 23.92 -20.68 4.27
N GLY A 169 23.53 -21.17 5.45
CA GLY A 169 22.88 -20.37 6.50
C GLY A 169 23.62 -19.09 6.88
N HIS A 170 24.96 -19.11 6.83
CA HIS A 170 25.84 -17.97 7.11
C HIS A 170 25.71 -16.81 6.11
N ARG A 171 25.00 -16.97 4.99
CA ARG A 171 24.78 -15.89 4.02
C ARG A 171 23.31 -15.72 3.64
N ILE A 172 22.40 -16.44 4.30
CA ILE A 172 20.96 -16.23 4.13
C ILE A 172 20.60 -14.92 4.82
N THR A 173 20.12 -13.95 4.04
CA THR A 173 19.66 -12.65 4.54
C THR A 173 18.14 -12.54 4.59
N ARG A 174 17.44 -13.29 3.74
CA ARG A 174 15.98 -13.32 3.68
C ARG A 174 15.52 -14.77 3.60
N LEU A 175 14.56 -15.13 4.45
CA LEU A 175 13.98 -16.46 4.50
C LEU A 175 12.46 -16.35 4.49
N HIS A 176 11.84 -16.90 3.46
CA HIS A 176 10.40 -16.91 3.28
C HIS A 176 9.93 -18.37 3.25
N ILE A 177 9.01 -18.72 4.14
CA ILE A 177 8.48 -20.08 4.31
C ILE A 177 6.95 -20.00 4.31
N CYS A 178 6.32 -20.84 3.50
CA CYS A 178 4.87 -20.88 3.36
C CYS A 178 4.33 -22.31 3.35
N ASN A 179 3.15 -22.52 3.97
CA ASN A 179 2.41 -23.77 4.01
C ASN A 179 3.20 -24.95 4.61
N VAL A 180 3.74 -24.80 5.83
CA VAL A 180 4.56 -25.84 6.48
C VAL A 180 4.10 -26.18 7.88
N TRP A 181 4.40 -27.41 8.31
CA TRP A 181 4.24 -27.81 9.71
C TRP A 181 5.20 -27.06 10.65
N PRO A 182 4.76 -26.59 11.84
CA PRO A 182 5.59 -25.84 12.80
C PRO A 182 6.94 -26.46 13.15
N ALA A 183 6.98 -27.79 13.31
CA ALA A 183 8.21 -28.52 13.63
C ALA A 183 9.35 -28.24 12.64
N ILE A 184 9.02 -28.00 11.36
CA ILE A 184 9.99 -27.66 10.32
C ILE A 184 10.60 -26.28 10.62
N VAL A 185 9.76 -25.29 10.95
CA VAL A 185 10.20 -23.94 11.33
C VAL A 185 11.08 -24.00 12.57
N TYR A 186 10.68 -24.74 13.60
CA TYR A 186 11.48 -24.91 14.82
C TYR A 186 12.86 -25.50 14.53
N LYS A 187 12.92 -26.57 13.72
CA LYS A 187 14.20 -27.22 13.33
C LYS A 187 15.13 -26.25 12.60
N ILE A 188 14.58 -25.42 11.71
CA ILE A 188 15.33 -24.43 10.94
C ILE A 188 15.85 -23.31 11.85
N LEU A 189 14.97 -22.76 12.70
CA LEU A 189 15.29 -21.67 13.60
C LEU A 189 16.14 -22.09 14.81
N CYS A 190 16.46 -23.38 14.97
CA CYS A 190 17.49 -23.86 15.89
C CYS A 190 18.92 -23.72 15.35
N ARG A 191 19.10 -23.30 14.09
CA ARG A 191 20.41 -23.12 13.48
C ARG A 191 20.80 -21.65 13.43
N PRO A 192 22.11 -21.34 13.51
CA PRO A 192 22.57 -19.96 13.40
C PRO A 192 22.34 -19.44 11.97
N LEU A 193 21.59 -18.36 11.86
CA LEU A 193 21.39 -17.58 10.64
C LEU A 193 21.85 -16.14 10.91
N PRO A 194 23.18 -15.92 11.06
CA PRO A 194 23.74 -14.70 11.64
C PRO A 194 23.47 -13.43 10.82
N PHE A 195 23.14 -13.58 9.54
CA PHE A 195 22.83 -12.46 8.64
C PHE A 195 21.36 -12.35 8.28
N LEU A 196 20.48 -13.19 8.86
CA LEU A 196 19.06 -13.14 8.58
C LEU A 196 18.48 -11.81 9.05
N ALA A 197 18.00 -11.00 8.10
CA ALA A 197 17.41 -9.69 8.33
C ALA A 197 15.89 -9.71 8.16
N VAL A 198 15.39 -10.61 7.32
CA VAL A 198 13.98 -10.73 6.93
C VAL A 198 13.52 -12.17 7.13
N LEU A 199 12.43 -12.34 7.87
CA LEU A 199 11.74 -13.63 8.02
C LEU A 199 10.27 -13.46 7.65
N SER A 200 9.77 -14.34 6.78
CA SER A 200 8.34 -14.43 6.49
C SER A 200 7.85 -15.86 6.70
N LEU A 201 6.77 -16.00 7.47
CA LEU A 201 6.14 -17.27 7.83
C LEU A 201 4.66 -17.22 7.54
N CYS A 202 4.18 -17.98 6.57
CA CYS A 202 2.77 -17.97 6.20
C CYS A 202 2.16 -19.35 6.13
N ASP A 203 0.87 -19.42 6.46
CA ASP A 203 0.12 -20.68 6.52
C ASP A 203 0.88 -21.76 7.32
N ILE A 204 1.35 -21.35 8.50
CA ILE A 204 1.99 -22.24 9.46
C ILE A 204 0.87 -22.77 10.34
N ALA A 205 0.68 -24.10 10.36
CA ALA A 205 -0.33 -24.72 11.21
C ALA A 205 -0.10 -24.35 12.69
N ASP A 206 -1.13 -24.41 13.52
CA ASP A 206 -0.94 -24.27 14.97
C ASP A 206 -0.50 -25.63 15.57
N ASP A 207 0.44 -25.59 16.50
CA ASP A 207 0.92 -26.76 17.25
C ASP A 207 1.28 -26.32 18.67
N ASP A 208 0.53 -26.83 19.65
CA ASP A 208 0.74 -26.56 21.07
C ASP A 208 2.08 -27.14 21.60
N HIS A 209 2.69 -28.07 20.87
CA HIS A 209 3.93 -28.74 21.26
C HIS A 209 5.16 -28.03 20.70
N GLU A 210 5.46 -26.85 21.25
CA GLU A 210 6.75 -26.19 21.01
C GLU A 210 7.87 -26.88 21.82
N PRO A 211 8.90 -27.45 21.19
CA PRO A 211 10.02 -28.04 21.91
C PRO A 211 10.84 -26.95 22.59
N ASP A 212 11.00 -27.03 23.91
CA ASP A 212 11.93 -26.18 24.64
C ASP A 212 13.36 -26.56 24.26
N THR A 213 14.01 -25.69 23.51
CA THR A 213 15.37 -25.90 23.00
C THR A 213 16.41 -25.15 23.83
N GLY A 214 16.00 -24.34 24.81
CA GLY A 214 16.89 -23.52 25.64
C GLY A 214 17.70 -22.45 24.89
N LEU A 215 17.64 -22.41 23.56
CA LEU A 215 18.41 -21.48 22.71
C LEU A 215 17.59 -20.23 22.39
N SER A 216 18.13 -19.07 22.73
CA SER A 216 17.53 -17.78 22.37
C SER A 216 17.59 -17.55 20.86
N LEU A 217 16.43 -17.38 20.23
CA LEU A 217 16.38 -17.10 18.80
C LEU A 217 17.09 -15.78 18.44
N ALA A 218 17.13 -14.81 19.37
CA ALA A 218 17.86 -13.56 19.20
C ALA A 218 19.37 -13.79 18.98
N GLU A 219 19.95 -14.79 19.65
CA GLU A 219 21.37 -15.14 19.48
C GLU A 219 21.64 -15.82 18.13
N LEU A 220 20.68 -16.62 17.66
CA LEU A 220 20.77 -17.33 16.39
C LEU A 220 20.51 -16.41 15.18
N THR A 221 19.73 -15.35 15.38
CA THR A 221 19.28 -14.40 14.33
C THR A 221 19.46 -12.93 14.74
N PRO A 222 20.67 -12.50 15.12
CA PRO A 222 20.91 -11.19 15.75
C PRO A 222 20.57 -9.98 14.85
N ARG A 223 20.49 -10.21 13.54
CA ARG A 223 20.20 -9.18 12.53
C ARG A 223 18.75 -9.15 12.09
N LEU A 224 17.87 -9.97 12.68
CA LEU A 224 16.46 -9.99 12.28
C LEU A 224 15.83 -8.63 12.59
N ARG A 225 15.28 -7.96 11.58
CA ARG A 225 14.66 -6.63 11.69
C ARG A 225 13.28 -6.55 11.06
N LYS A 226 12.94 -7.46 10.15
CA LYS A 226 11.65 -7.45 9.47
C LYS A 226 10.99 -8.81 9.57
N LEU A 227 9.75 -8.83 10.04
CA LEU A 227 8.98 -10.04 10.28
C LEU A 227 7.60 -9.91 9.61
N ALA A 228 7.25 -10.88 8.77
CA ALA A 228 5.91 -11.01 8.20
C ALA A 228 5.32 -12.37 8.59
N VAL A 229 4.13 -12.38 9.20
CA VAL A 229 3.49 -13.61 9.66
C VAL A 229 2.03 -13.65 9.24
N SER A 230 1.55 -14.82 8.80
CA SER A 230 0.14 -15.07 8.54
C SER A 230 -0.43 -16.16 9.44
N PHE A 231 -1.68 -16.00 9.87
CA PHE A 231 -2.49 -16.89 10.71
C PHE A 231 -2.05 -17.02 12.18
N HIS A 232 -0.83 -17.48 12.43
CA HIS A 232 -0.36 -17.75 13.79
C HIS A 232 1.09 -17.31 13.95
N ILE A 233 1.40 -16.63 15.07
CA ILE A 233 2.77 -16.25 15.43
C ILE A 233 3.35 -17.30 16.38
N PRO A 234 4.35 -18.10 15.95
CA PRO A 234 4.98 -19.08 16.81
C PRO A 234 5.46 -18.47 18.14
N ARG A 235 5.15 -19.15 19.25
CA ARG A 235 5.45 -18.64 20.60
C ARG A 235 6.95 -18.33 20.82
N ARG A 236 7.88 -19.08 20.21
CA ARG A 236 9.31 -18.76 20.21
C ARG A 236 9.60 -17.36 19.71
N LEU A 237 8.98 -17.01 18.59
CA LEU A 237 9.18 -15.73 17.92
C LEU A 237 8.64 -14.62 18.80
N GLN A 238 7.43 -14.79 19.34
CA GLN A 238 6.85 -13.83 20.28
C GLN A 238 7.79 -13.56 21.45
N ARG A 239 8.35 -14.60 22.09
CA ARG A 239 9.21 -14.46 23.28
C ARG A 239 10.61 -13.92 23.00
N SER A 240 11.20 -14.26 21.85
CA SER A 240 12.64 -14.08 21.61
C SER A 240 12.98 -12.96 20.65
N VAL A 241 12.07 -12.59 19.75
CA VAL A 241 12.34 -11.55 18.76
C VAL A 241 12.34 -10.18 19.46
N ALA A 242 13.35 -9.37 19.10
CA ALA A 242 13.59 -8.03 19.60
C ALA A 242 14.13 -7.15 18.47
N ASP A 243 14.17 -5.84 18.70
CA ASP A 243 14.73 -4.83 17.78
C ASP A 243 14.12 -4.84 16.37
N LEU A 244 12.86 -5.26 16.22
CA LEU A 244 12.18 -5.18 14.93
C LEU A 244 12.03 -3.72 14.49
N THR A 245 12.14 -3.51 13.18
CA THR A 245 11.86 -2.25 12.47
C THR A 245 10.57 -2.35 11.68
N HIS A 246 10.23 -3.54 11.19
CA HIS A 246 9.05 -3.77 10.37
C HIS A 246 8.33 -5.04 10.81
N LEU A 247 7.03 -4.94 11.03
CA LEU A 247 6.17 -6.05 11.41
C LEU A 247 4.90 -6.03 10.57
N ALA A 248 4.59 -7.16 9.92
CA ALA A 248 3.35 -7.34 9.18
C ALA A 248 2.66 -8.63 9.63
N LEU A 249 1.38 -8.51 9.98
CA LEU A 249 0.53 -9.58 10.46
C LEU A 249 -0.68 -9.72 9.54
N TYR A 250 -0.98 -10.94 9.10
CA TYR A 250 -2.09 -11.24 8.19
C TYR A 250 -2.97 -12.35 8.76
N HIS A 251 -4.29 -12.19 8.77
CA HIS A 251 -5.22 -13.23 9.23
C HIS A 251 -4.91 -13.76 10.63
N VAL A 252 -4.23 -12.96 11.48
CA VAL A 252 -3.66 -13.45 12.74
C VAL A 252 -4.77 -13.67 13.76
N ASP A 253 -4.67 -14.80 14.46
CA ASP A 253 -5.66 -15.19 15.46
C ASP A 253 -5.59 -14.34 16.74
N TYR A 254 -6.70 -14.35 17.48
CA TYR A 254 -6.80 -13.66 18.76
C TYR A 254 -5.70 -14.09 19.76
N VAL A 255 -5.32 -15.37 19.77
CA VAL A 255 -4.33 -15.91 20.71
C VAL A 255 -2.97 -15.26 20.48
N SER A 256 -2.59 -15.09 19.22
CA SER A 256 -1.34 -14.44 18.83
C SER A 256 -1.30 -12.96 19.16
N LEU A 257 -2.46 -12.31 19.35
CA LEU A 257 -2.59 -10.87 19.66
C LEU A 257 -2.72 -10.57 21.17
N ARG A 258 -2.58 -11.57 22.05
CA ARG A 258 -2.59 -11.42 23.52
C ARG A 258 -1.28 -10.81 24.07
N ASP A 259 -1.08 -10.86 25.39
CA ASP A 259 0.06 -10.23 26.11
C ASP A 259 1.44 -10.54 25.50
N GLY A 260 1.67 -11.75 24.96
CA GLY A 260 2.92 -12.12 24.30
C GLY A 260 3.27 -11.24 23.09
N PHE A 261 2.25 -10.67 22.42
CA PHE A 261 2.42 -9.70 21.35
C PHE A 261 2.90 -8.34 21.87
N LEU A 262 2.26 -7.83 22.93
CA LEU A 262 2.67 -6.57 23.55
C LEU A 262 4.09 -6.67 24.13
N ASP A 263 4.44 -7.83 24.69
CA ASP A 263 5.82 -8.13 25.11
C ASP A 263 6.80 -8.04 23.93
N MET A 264 6.45 -8.60 22.77
CA MET A 264 7.27 -8.59 21.57
C MET A 264 7.45 -7.16 21.02
N LEU A 265 6.37 -6.36 21.02
CA LEU A 265 6.42 -4.95 20.65
C LEU A 265 7.29 -4.15 21.64
N GLY A 266 7.17 -4.41 22.94
CA GLY A 266 7.99 -3.76 23.98
C GLY A 266 9.48 -4.08 23.88
N ARG A 267 9.85 -5.23 23.30
CA ARG A 267 11.24 -5.58 22.95
C ARG A 267 11.73 -4.95 21.64
N SER A 268 10.87 -4.23 20.91
CA SER A 268 11.16 -3.67 19.59
C SER A 268 10.87 -2.16 19.53
N PRO A 269 11.55 -1.31 20.32
CA PRO A 269 11.34 0.14 20.32
C PRO A 269 11.80 0.84 19.02
N CYS A 270 12.54 0.12 18.17
CA CYS A 270 12.99 0.59 16.85
C CYS A 270 11.94 0.38 15.74
N LEU A 271 10.71 -0.04 16.09
CA LEU A 271 9.67 -0.34 15.10
C LEU A 271 9.26 0.94 14.37
N GLU A 272 9.41 0.94 13.04
CA GLU A 272 9.03 2.04 12.14
C GLU A 272 7.73 1.75 11.41
N TYR A 273 7.44 0.47 11.15
CA TYR A 273 6.29 0.01 10.37
C TYR A 273 5.55 -1.13 11.07
N LEU A 274 4.26 -0.94 11.31
CA LEU A 274 3.35 -1.96 11.81
C LEU A 274 2.13 -2.10 10.88
N LEU A 275 1.91 -3.30 10.36
CA LEU A 275 0.76 -3.62 9.52
C LEU A 275 0.01 -4.82 10.10
N ILE A 276 -1.31 -4.70 10.26
CA ILE A 276 -2.18 -5.80 10.68
C ILE A 276 -3.36 -5.85 9.70
N ILE A 277 -3.55 -6.99 9.06
CA ILE A 277 -4.60 -7.22 8.07
C ILE A 277 -5.50 -8.37 8.51
N ASP A 278 -6.81 -8.15 8.43
CA ASP A 278 -7.87 -9.11 8.71
C ASP A 278 -7.64 -9.87 10.02
N PRO A 279 -7.48 -9.17 11.17
CA PRO A 279 -7.32 -9.83 12.45
C PRO A 279 -8.58 -10.66 12.75
N SER A 280 -8.41 -11.90 13.20
CA SER A 280 -9.53 -12.82 13.41
C SER A 280 -10.57 -12.25 14.39
N GLU A 281 -11.82 -12.66 14.22
CA GLU A 281 -12.88 -12.33 15.17
C GLU A 281 -12.58 -12.90 16.57
N LEU A 282 -13.14 -12.23 17.58
CA LEU A 282 -13.10 -12.73 18.95
C LEU A 282 -14.02 -13.97 19.03
N PRO A 283 -13.54 -15.13 19.53
CA PRO A 283 -14.43 -16.25 19.78
C PRO A 283 -15.54 -15.83 20.75
N ALA A 284 -16.80 -16.17 20.45
CA ALA A 284 -17.99 -15.72 21.17
C ALA A 284 -17.98 -15.96 22.71
N HIS A 285 -17.08 -16.80 23.19
CA HIS A 285 -16.95 -17.17 24.60
C HIS A 285 -15.94 -16.32 25.39
N ILE A 286 -15.19 -15.43 24.73
CA ILE A 286 -14.14 -14.63 25.37
C ILE A 286 -14.67 -13.22 25.62
N THR A 287 -14.53 -12.73 26.85
CA THR A 287 -14.88 -11.35 27.18
C THR A 287 -13.65 -10.43 27.06
N PRO A 288 -13.79 -9.24 26.47
CA PRO A 288 -12.70 -8.28 26.35
C PRO A 288 -12.16 -7.73 27.69
N ALA A 289 -12.82 -8.03 28.81
CA ALA A 289 -12.32 -7.68 30.14
C ALA A 289 -11.02 -8.43 30.53
N SER A 290 -10.62 -9.45 29.76
CA SER A 290 -9.37 -10.19 29.95
C SER A 290 -8.13 -9.48 29.40
N PHE A 291 -8.30 -8.37 28.67
CA PHE A 291 -7.18 -7.53 28.25
C PHE A 291 -6.63 -6.73 29.42
N SER A 292 -5.31 -6.78 29.59
CA SER A 292 -4.56 -5.97 30.54
C SER A 292 -4.59 -4.49 30.12
N ALA A 293 -5.75 -3.83 30.25
CA ALA A 293 -6.04 -2.45 29.81
C ALA A 293 -5.20 -1.34 30.48
N HIS A 294 -4.13 -1.72 31.18
CA HIS A 294 -3.24 -0.88 31.96
C HIS A 294 -1.80 -0.91 31.43
N ARG A 295 -1.46 -1.84 30.53
CA ARG A 295 -0.11 -1.96 30.00
C ARG A 295 0.03 -1.09 28.74
N LYS A 296 0.87 -0.06 28.83
CA LYS A 296 1.29 0.73 27.66
C LYS A 296 2.66 0.29 27.16
N VAL A 297 2.80 0.19 25.84
CA VAL A 297 4.05 -0.07 25.12
C VAL A 297 4.37 1.15 24.28
N SER A 298 5.53 1.78 24.53
CA SER A 298 5.98 2.94 23.76
C SER A 298 6.76 2.52 22.53
N LEU A 299 6.36 3.02 21.35
CA LEU A 299 7.00 2.77 20.07
C LEU A 299 7.45 4.11 19.45
N PRO A 300 8.54 4.71 19.97
CA PRO A 300 8.90 6.10 19.67
C PRO A 300 9.34 6.35 18.23
N ASN A 301 9.67 5.30 17.47
CA ASN A 301 10.10 5.41 16.07
C ASN A 301 9.01 5.02 15.09
N LEU A 302 7.79 4.75 15.56
CA LEU A 302 6.71 4.26 14.71
C LEU A 302 6.26 5.38 13.77
N ARG A 303 6.50 5.19 12.47
CA ARG A 303 6.14 6.14 11.42
C ARG A 303 4.84 5.77 10.74
N GLN A 304 4.55 4.47 10.67
CA GLN A 304 3.44 3.93 9.91
C GLN A 304 2.76 2.82 10.70
N PHE A 305 1.47 2.99 10.96
CA PHE A 305 0.63 1.96 11.56
C PHE A 305 -0.67 1.77 10.79
N TYR A 306 -0.78 0.62 10.15
CA TYR A 306 -1.86 0.28 9.26
C TYR A 306 -2.67 -0.90 9.78
N LEU A 307 -3.98 -0.70 9.87
CA LEU A 307 -4.99 -1.70 10.14
C LEU A 307 -5.87 -1.85 8.90
N SER A 308 -5.95 -3.04 8.31
CA SER A 308 -6.81 -3.30 7.15
C SER A 308 -7.77 -4.44 7.42
N ASP A 309 -8.94 -4.38 6.79
CA ASP A 309 -10.00 -5.40 6.90
C ASP A 309 -10.40 -5.69 8.34
N VAL A 310 -10.51 -4.62 9.14
CA VAL A 310 -10.83 -4.73 10.56
C VAL A 310 -12.34 -4.74 10.79
N TRP A 311 -12.78 -5.73 11.59
CA TRP A 311 -14.12 -5.85 12.15
C TRP A 311 -14.33 -4.87 13.32
N LEU A 312 -15.51 -4.29 13.46
CA LEU A 312 -15.80 -3.27 14.50
C LEU A 312 -15.58 -3.78 15.94
N ASP A 313 -15.82 -5.07 16.18
CA ASP A 313 -15.62 -5.71 17.49
C ASP A 313 -14.25 -6.41 17.61
N SER A 314 -13.33 -6.11 16.69
CA SER A 314 -12.03 -6.79 16.64
C SER A 314 -11.21 -6.53 17.92
N PRO A 315 -10.52 -7.55 18.44
CA PRO A 315 -9.56 -7.39 19.54
C PRO A 315 -8.47 -6.36 19.29
N VAL A 316 -8.21 -6.01 18.03
CA VAL A 316 -7.14 -5.09 17.65
C VAL A 316 -7.30 -3.70 18.28
N PHE A 317 -8.54 -3.26 18.58
CA PHE A 317 -8.76 -1.98 19.26
C PHE A 317 -8.22 -1.94 20.70
N TYR A 318 -8.06 -3.10 21.37
CA TYR A 318 -7.39 -3.18 22.68
C TYR A 318 -5.88 -3.01 22.56
N ILE A 319 -5.31 -3.52 21.47
CA ILE A 319 -3.89 -3.31 21.15
C ILE A 319 -3.65 -1.83 20.87
N LEU A 320 -4.54 -1.16 20.10
CA LEU A 320 -4.46 0.28 19.86
C LEU A 320 -4.40 1.08 21.16
N ALA A 321 -5.26 0.74 22.13
CA ALA A 321 -5.28 1.38 23.44
C ALA A 321 -4.01 1.16 24.30
N SER A 322 -3.21 0.15 23.94
CA SER A 322 -2.02 -0.29 24.67
C SER A 322 -0.72 0.17 23.99
N ILE A 323 -0.78 0.78 22.81
CA ILE A 323 0.38 1.29 22.08
C ILE A 323 0.42 2.81 22.19
N ASP A 324 1.56 3.33 22.62
CA ASP A 324 1.89 4.75 22.60
C ASP A 324 2.71 5.06 21.34
N MET A 325 2.17 5.96 20.52
CA MET A 325 2.64 6.27 19.16
C MET A 325 3.05 7.75 19.06
N PRO A 326 4.06 8.09 18.25
CA PRO A 326 4.42 9.48 17.96
C PRO A 326 3.28 10.26 17.27
N ASP A 327 3.24 11.57 17.47
CA ASP A 327 2.23 12.47 16.87
C ASP A 327 2.35 12.55 15.33
N ASP A 328 3.52 12.26 14.77
CA ASP A 328 3.81 12.23 13.34
C ASP A 328 3.60 10.86 12.69
N CYS A 329 3.14 9.86 13.47
CA CYS A 329 2.80 8.54 12.95
C CYS A 329 1.61 8.62 11.96
N ASP A 330 1.77 8.03 10.78
CA ASP A 330 0.69 7.83 9.81
C ASP A 330 -0.14 6.61 10.23
N PHE A 331 -1.28 6.87 10.86
CA PHE A 331 -2.18 5.85 11.35
C PHE A 331 -3.39 5.70 10.41
N ARG A 332 -3.64 4.49 9.90
CA ARG A 332 -4.80 4.23 9.04
C ARG A 332 -5.53 2.96 9.43
N ILE A 333 -6.86 3.01 9.33
CA ILE A 333 -7.77 1.90 9.53
C ILE A 333 -8.69 1.78 8.31
N LYS A 334 -8.73 0.60 7.71
CA LYS A 334 -9.68 0.22 6.67
C LYS A 334 -10.56 -0.89 7.21
N SER A 335 -11.88 -0.73 7.18
CA SER A 335 -12.79 -1.78 7.64
C SER A 335 -13.01 -2.83 6.57
N CYS A 336 -13.40 -4.03 6.99
CA CYS A 336 -13.84 -5.11 6.10
C CYS A 336 -15.19 -4.76 5.44
N GLN A 337 -15.47 -5.34 4.27
CA GLN A 337 -16.79 -5.26 3.66
C GLN A 337 -17.73 -6.18 4.41
N ASN A 338 -18.73 -5.63 5.11
CA ASN A 338 -19.80 -6.44 5.67
C ASN A 338 -21.13 -6.04 5.02
N PHE A 339 -21.88 -7.02 4.50
CA PHE A 339 -23.19 -6.79 3.87
C PHE A 339 -24.27 -6.42 4.91
N ASP A 340 -24.05 -6.71 6.20
CA ASP A 340 -25.05 -6.57 7.26
C ASP A 340 -24.89 -5.29 8.11
N HIS A 341 -23.73 -4.61 8.03
CA HIS A 341 -23.47 -3.36 8.75
C HIS A 341 -22.76 -2.37 7.82
N PRO A 342 -23.49 -1.41 7.21
CA PRO A 342 -22.96 -0.57 6.14
C PRO A 342 -21.90 0.46 6.56
N ASP A 343 -21.52 0.57 7.84
CA ASP A 343 -20.84 1.76 8.34
C ASP A 343 -19.56 1.47 9.12
N LEU A 344 -18.48 2.21 8.83
CA LEU A 344 -17.48 2.51 9.85
C LEU A 344 -18.14 3.42 10.87
N ARG A 345 -18.43 2.86 12.04
CA ARG A 345 -18.54 3.71 13.21
C ARG A 345 -17.13 4.14 13.58
N ILE A 346 -16.91 5.44 13.75
CA ILE A 346 -15.67 5.99 14.36
C ILE A 346 -15.67 5.70 15.87
N SER A 347 -16.80 5.24 16.42
CA SER A 347 -16.99 4.93 17.85
C SER A 347 -16.09 3.84 18.48
N PRO A 348 -15.58 2.80 17.78
CA PRO A 348 -14.70 1.81 18.39
C PRO A 348 -13.25 2.31 18.51
N LEU A 349 -12.91 3.46 17.92
CA LEU A 349 -11.61 4.07 18.18
C LEU A 349 -11.49 4.40 19.69
N PRO A 350 -10.38 4.02 20.31
CA PRO A 350 -10.17 4.28 21.73
C PRO A 350 -10.17 5.78 22.03
N SER A 351 -10.57 6.13 23.25
CA SER A 351 -10.52 7.51 23.72
C SER A 351 -9.10 8.10 23.60
N PRO A 352 -8.94 9.40 23.29
CA PRO A 352 -7.64 10.06 23.18
C PRO A 352 -6.78 9.97 24.45
N THR A 353 -7.38 9.73 25.61
CA THR A 353 -6.61 9.46 26.85
C THR A 353 -5.73 8.22 26.74
N ARG A 354 -6.08 7.30 25.83
CA ARG A 354 -5.34 6.06 25.56
C ARG A 354 -4.42 6.17 24.35
N VAL A 355 -4.76 6.99 23.36
CA VAL A 355 -3.99 7.19 22.11
C VAL A 355 -3.70 8.68 21.90
N HIS A 356 -2.45 9.08 22.14
CA HIS A 356 -2.02 10.50 22.10
C HIS A 356 -2.24 11.16 20.73
N LEU A 357 -2.07 10.41 19.64
CA LEU A 357 -2.34 10.86 18.26
C LEU A 357 -3.74 11.46 18.07
N LEU A 358 -4.73 11.01 18.85
CA LEU A 358 -6.12 11.49 18.77
C LEU A 358 -6.37 12.76 19.60
N GLN A 359 -5.41 13.23 20.40
CA GLN A 359 -5.57 14.40 21.29
C GLN A 359 -5.46 15.73 20.54
N HIS A 360 -4.77 15.76 19.41
CA HIS A 360 -4.42 17.00 18.69
C HIS A 360 -5.09 17.13 17.32
N ILE A 361 -6.28 16.55 17.17
CA ILE A 361 -7.07 16.70 15.93
C ILE A 361 -7.58 18.14 15.87
N SER A 362 -7.18 18.88 14.84
CA SER A 362 -7.65 20.24 14.54
C SER A 362 -8.50 20.29 13.26
N ARG A 363 -8.34 19.29 12.39
CA ARG A 363 -9.05 19.20 11.12
C ARG A 363 -9.73 17.85 10.98
N VAL A 364 -10.96 17.85 10.48
CA VAL A 364 -11.69 16.65 10.11
C VAL A 364 -12.11 16.76 8.66
N GLN A 365 -11.80 15.74 7.87
CA GLN A 365 -12.10 15.68 6.45
C GLN A 365 -12.94 14.45 6.15
N VAL A 366 -14.14 14.66 5.63
CA VAL A 366 -15.11 13.59 5.38
C VAL A 366 -15.40 13.54 3.89
N GLU A 367 -15.10 12.41 3.26
CA GLU A 367 -15.49 12.11 1.88
C GLU A 367 -16.73 11.22 1.87
N ILE A 368 -17.73 11.59 1.08
CA ILE A 368 -18.92 10.79 0.78
C ILE A 368 -18.81 10.34 -0.68
N ALA A 369 -18.47 9.06 -0.86
CA ALA A 369 -18.16 8.47 -2.16
C ALA A 369 -19.40 7.92 -2.90
N VAL A 370 -19.32 7.87 -4.23
CA VAL A 370 -20.35 7.36 -5.17
C VAL A 370 -20.40 5.83 -5.16
N GLN A 371 -21.59 5.26 -5.36
CA GLN A 371 -21.77 3.84 -5.69
C GLN A 371 -21.48 3.60 -7.19
N ASP A 372 -20.22 3.58 -7.61
CA ASP A 372 -19.90 3.16 -8.99
C ASP A 372 -19.89 1.63 -9.09
N SER A 373 -20.93 1.09 -9.73
CA SER A 373 -21.11 -0.33 -10.02
C SER A 373 -20.23 -0.83 -11.16
N GLU A 374 -19.66 0.07 -11.98
CA GLU A 374 -18.92 -0.30 -13.19
C GLU A 374 -17.53 0.33 -13.19
N MET A 375 -16.50 -0.52 -13.07
CA MET A 375 -15.11 -0.27 -13.45
C MET A 375 -14.50 1.09 -13.07
N GLU A 376 -14.08 1.26 -11.80
CA GLU A 376 -12.71 1.67 -11.43
C GLU A 376 -12.60 1.78 -9.89
N ASP A 377 -11.67 1.03 -9.31
CA ASP A 377 -11.34 0.96 -7.88
C ASP A 377 -12.40 0.38 -6.92
N GLU A 378 -12.50 -0.96 -6.87
CA GLU A 378 -13.04 -1.68 -5.69
C GLU A 378 -12.37 -1.24 -4.36
N ARG A 379 -11.17 -0.65 -4.45
CA ARG A 379 -10.37 -0.10 -3.35
C ARG A 379 -11.06 1.04 -2.60
N ARG A 380 -11.93 1.80 -3.27
CA ARG A 380 -12.71 2.94 -2.75
C ARG A 380 -14.05 2.53 -2.13
N ARG A 381 -14.46 1.27 -2.26
CA ARG A 381 -15.75 0.76 -1.74
C ARG A 381 -15.77 0.49 -0.23
N ARG A 382 -14.62 0.59 0.47
CA ARG A 382 -14.53 0.34 1.91
C ARG A 382 -14.43 1.67 2.64
N GLY A 383 -15.23 1.87 3.67
CA GLY A 383 -15.00 3.04 4.51
C GLY A 383 -13.63 2.94 5.18
N CYS A 384 -13.02 4.11 5.38
CA CYS A 384 -11.66 4.22 5.86
C CYS A 384 -11.57 5.38 6.83
N VAL A 385 -10.75 5.21 7.87
CA VAL A 385 -10.37 6.26 8.78
C VAL A 385 -8.85 6.37 8.76
N ALA A 386 -8.31 7.56 8.55
CA ALA A 386 -6.90 7.83 8.69
C ALA A 386 -6.68 9.02 9.62
N VAL A 387 -5.60 8.99 10.39
CA VAL A 387 -5.18 10.08 11.26
C VAL A 387 -3.69 10.29 11.05
N HIS A 388 -3.34 11.47 10.57
CA HIS A 388 -1.96 11.92 10.52
C HIS A 388 -1.92 13.45 10.48
N SER A 389 -0.85 14.03 11.00
CA SER A 389 -0.62 15.49 10.95
C SER A 389 -1.79 16.32 11.52
N GLY A 390 -2.42 15.85 12.61
CA GLY A 390 -3.54 16.53 13.26
C GLY A 390 -4.85 16.57 12.44
N THR A 391 -4.95 15.77 11.38
CA THR A 391 -6.15 15.64 10.54
C THR A 391 -6.75 14.25 10.64
N LEU A 392 -8.05 14.18 10.89
CA LEU A 392 -8.85 12.95 10.82
C LEU A 392 -9.54 12.88 9.45
N PHE A 393 -9.14 11.92 8.63
CA PHE A 393 -9.76 11.61 7.34
C PHE A 393 -10.76 10.48 7.51
N VAL A 394 -11.94 10.64 6.94
CA VAL A 394 -13.02 9.65 6.98
C VAL A 394 -13.59 9.51 5.57
N THR A 395 -13.65 8.31 5.04
CA THR A 395 -14.39 8.01 3.81
C THR A 395 -15.63 7.19 4.15
N LEU A 396 -16.77 7.63 3.65
CA LEU A 396 -18.10 7.08 3.90
C LEU A 396 -18.79 6.72 2.59
N HIS A 397 -19.70 5.77 2.70
CA HIS A 397 -20.62 5.41 1.62
C HIS A 397 -21.82 6.37 1.62
N CYS A 398 -22.38 6.68 0.45
CA CYS A 398 -23.54 7.60 0.34
C CYS A 398 -24.85 7.04 0.93
N GLY A 399 -24.93 5.73 1.17
CA GLY A 399 -26.06 5.06 1.82
C GLY A 399 -26.00 5.01 3.35
N VAL A 400 -25.01 5.66 3.98
CA VAL A 400 -24.95 5.79 5.44
C VAL A 400 -26.00 6.81 5.88
N ASP A 401 -26.93 6.42 6.75
CA ASP A 401 -27.96 7.35 7.25
C ASP A 401 -27.58 7.98 8.60
N HIS A 402 -26.70 7.33 9.37
CA HIS A 402 -26.36 7.74 10.74
C HIS A 402 -24.86 7.64 11.02
N LEU A 403 -24.15 8.75 10.86
CA LEU A 403 -22.77 8.88 11.31
C LEU A 403 -22.72 9.58 12.67
N ALA A 404 -22.08 8.96 13.66
CA ALA A 404 -21.79 9.58 14.95
C ALA A 404 -20.27 9.72 15.14
N PHE A 405 -19.81 10.96 15.27
CA PHE A 405 -18.46 11.27 15.73
C PHE A 405 -18.41 11.17 17.25
N PRO A 406 -17.39 10.50 17.82
CA PRO A 406 -17.15 10.60 19.24
C PRO A 406 -16.78 12.05 19.60
N SER A 407 -17.10 12.49 20.81
CA SER A 407 -16.94 13.89 21.24
C SER A 407 -15.51 14.43 21.08
N TRP A 408 -14.50 13.57 21.18
CA TRP A 408 -13.11 13.95 20.99
C TRP A 408 -12.71 14.19 19.54
N ALA A 409 -13.42 13.61 18.58
CA ALA A 409 -13.16 13.79 17.15
C ALA A 409 -13.73 15.11 16.64
N ILE A 410 -14.40 15.87 17.50
CA ILE A 410 -15.03 17.16 17.20
C ILE A 410 -14.15 18.24 17.84
N PRO A 411 -13.12 18.76 17.14
CA PRO A 411 -12.28 19.83 17.65
C PRO A 411 -13.10 21.04 18.10
N THR A 412 -12.78 21.53 19.29
CA THR A 412 -13.37 22.73 19.88
C THR A 412 -12.30 23.82 19.94
N GLY A 413 -12.46 24.88 19.14
CA GLY A 413 -11.50 25.98 19.07
C GLY A 413 -11.59 26.76 17.75
N SER A 414 -10.93 27.92 17.70
CA SER A 414 -10.89 28.77 16.50
C SER A 414 -10.21 28.11 15.29
N ASP A 415 -9.33 27.15 15.55
CA ASP A 415 -8.55 26.44 14.53
C ASP A 415 -9.26 25.18 14.01
N ALA A 416 -10.43 24.86 14.57
CA ALA A 416 -11.24 23.71 14.17
C ALA A 416 -11.78 23.90 12.75
N ARG A 417 -11.42 22.97 11.86
CA ARG A 417 -11.83 23.01 10.45
C ARG A 417 -12.49 21.69 10.03
N LEU A 418 -13.69 21.78 9.49
CA LEU A 418 -14.39 20.64 8.89
C LEU A 418 -14.35 20.77 7.37
N VAL A 419 -13.93 19.71 6.67
CA VAL A 419 -13.87 19.63 5.21
C VAL A 419 -14.80 18.52 4.76
N LEU A 420 -15.79 18.83 3.94
CA LEU A 420 -16.76 17.87 3.43
C LEU A 420 -16.59 17.72 1.92
N ILE A 421 -16.24 16.52 1.47
CA ILE A 421 -16.06 16.17 0.05
C ILE A 421 -17.23 15.28 -0.37
N ILE A 422 -18.15 15.83 -1.13
CA ILE A 422 -19.42 15.20 -1.51
C ILE A 422 -19.35 14.86 -2.99
N ARG A 423 -18.91 13.63 -3.28
CA ARG A 423 -18.77 13.14 -4.66
C ARG A 423 -20.05 12.49 -5.16
N ALA A 424 -20.85 11.94 -4.25
CA ALA A 424 -22.16 11.37 -4.55
C ALA A 424 -23.27 12.42 -4.63
N ARG A 425 -24.27 12.15 -5.48
CA ARG A 425 -25.56 12.84 -5.41
C ARG A 425 -26.36 12.26 -4.25
N LEU A 426 -26.59 13.07 -3.23
CA LEU A 426 -27.37 12.70 -2.06
C LEU A 426 -28.86 12.66 -2.43
N GLY A 427 -29.58 11.66 -1.91
CA GLY A 427 -31.04 11.60 -2.05
C GLY A 427 -31.71 12.81 -1.40
N SER A 428 -32.89 13.20 -1.89
CA SER A 428 -33.64 14.35 -1.38
C SER A 428 -34.03 14.25 0.10
N GLU A 429 -34.06 13.04 0.66
CA GLU A 429 -34.34 12.75 2.07
C GLU A 429 -33.08 12.48 2.92
N SER A 430 -31.88 12.57 2.33
CA SER A 430 -30.65 12.28 3.06
C SER A 430 -30.45 13.27 4.22
N THR A 431 -30.36 12.73 5.43
CA THR A 431 -30.07 13.51 6.65
C THR A 431 -28.59 13.46 7.04
N LEU A 432 -27.73 12.85 6.22
CA LEU A 432 -26.32 12.67 6.55
C LEU A 432 -25.59 14.01 6.73
N PHE A 433 -25.78 14.95 5.80
CA PHE A 433 -25.14 16.27 5.90
C PHE A 433 -25.61 17.05 7.13
N THR A 434 -26.93 17.09 7.37
CA THR A 434 -27.50 17.77 8.55
C THR A 434 -27.10 17.09 9.85
N GLY A 435 -27.03 15.76 9.87
CA GLY A 435 -26.60 14.95 11.01
C GLY A 435 -25.14 15.18 11.37
N ILE A 436 -24.25 15.34 10.38
CA ILE A 436 -22.84 15.70 10.62
C ILE A 436 -22.77 17.11 11.23
N LEU A 437 -23.37 18.12 10.61
CA LEU A 437 -23.29 19.50 11.13
C LEU A 437 -23.96 19.70 12.50
N GLN A 438 -25.00 18.93 12.82
CA GLN A 438 -25.63 18.96 14.15
C GLN A 438 -24.66 18.58 15.28
N GLN A 439 -23.65 17.76 14.98
CA GLN A 439 -22.62 17.38 15.95
C GLN A 439 -21.57 18.48 16.15
N TRP A 440 -21.55 19.51 15.29
CA TRP A 440 -20.54 20.58 15.27
C TRP A 440 -21.14 21.98 15.54
N PRO A 441 -21.71 22.24 16.73
CA PRO A 441 -22.39 23.50 17.01
C PRO A 441 -21.46 24.73 17.01
N GLN A 442 -20.18 24.55 17.35
CA GLN A 442 -19.15 25.60 17.50
C GLN A 442 -18.13 25.62 16.35
N LEU A 443 -18.53 25.18 15.16
CA LEU A 443 -17.66 25.16 13.99
C LEU A 443 -17.37 26.58 13.50
N HIS A 444 -16.08 26.94 13.39
CA HIS A 444 -15.64 28.26 12.93
C HIS A 444 -15.29 28.29 11.43
N ALA A 445 -14.76 27.20 10.86
CA ALA A 445 -14.39 27.10 9.45
C ALA A 445 -14.93 25.82 8.79
N LEU A 446 -15.61 25.97 7.65
CA LEU A 446 -16.19 24.88 6.87
C LEU A 446 -15.74 24.95 5.41
N ASP A 447 -15.19 23.84 4.91
CA ASP A 447 -14.92 23.66 3.48
C ASP A 447 -15.90 22.65 2.90
N ILE A 448 -16.47 22.94 1.74
CA ILE A 448 -17.43 22.08 1.04
C ILE A 448 -16.94 21.88 -0.39
N VAL A 449 -16.68 20.65 -0.78
CA VAL A 449 -16.43 20.24 -2.16
C VAL A 449 -17.64 19.45 -2.64
N ASP A 450 -18.46 20.03 -3.52
CA ASP A 450 -19.69 19.45 -4.03
C ASP A 450 -19.56 19.12 -5.53
N GLU A 451 -19.19 17.87 -5.83
CA GLU A 451 -19.21 17.34 -7.21
C GLU A 451 -20.58 16.73 -7.57
N GLY A 452 -21.40 16.37 -6.56
CA GLY A 452 -22.68 15.67 -6.74
C GLY A 452 -23.91 16.56 -6.97
N HIS A 453 -23.73 17.86 -7.20
CA HIS A 453 -24.80 18.86 -7.38
C HIS A 453 -25.79 18.94 -6.20
N ASN A 454 -25.27 18.88 -4.97
CA ASN A 454 -26.05 18.88 -3.74
C ASN A 454 -26.29 20.29 -3.17
N THR A 455 -25.82 21.33 -3.86
CA THR A 455 -25.81 22.71 -3.40
C THR A 455 -27.13 23.19 -2.79
N ALA A 456 -28.27 22.84 -3.39
CA ALA A 456 -29.59 23.16 -2.85
C ALA A 456 -29.87 22.54 -1.47
N ALA A 457 -29.57 21.26 -1.30
CA ALA A 457 -29.79 20.53 -0.05
C ALA A 457 -28.85 21.04 1.05
N ILE A 458 -27.58 21.27 0.72
CA ILE A 458 -26.57 21.83 1.62
C ILE A 458 -26.97 23.24 2.08
N CYS A 459 -27.44 24.09 1.15
CA CYS A 459 -27.94 25.42 1.49
C CYS A 459 -29.17 25.35 2.40
N SER A 460 -30.12 24.43 2.15
CA SER A 460 -31.27 24.23 3.04
C SER A 460 -30.84 23.79 4.44
N ALA A 461 -29.91 22.84 4.53
CA ALA A 461 -29.38 22.35 5.81
C ALA A 461 -28.69 23.44 6.64
N LEU A 462 -27.91 24.31 6.00
CA LEU A 462 -27.28 25.46 6.65
C LEU A 462 -28.29 26.57 6.98
N GLN A 463 -29.48 26.55 6.40
CA GLN A 463 -30.57 27.46 6.74
C GLN A 463 -31.54 26.86 7.77
N ASP A 464 -31.58 25.53 7.91
CA ASP A 464 -32.64 24.81 8.62
C ASP A 464 -32.72 25.16 10.10
N TYR A 465 -33.97 25.35 10.52
CA TYR A 465 -34.41 26.04 11.72
C TYR A 465 -35.08 25.03 12.68
N LYS A 466 -34.60 24.92 13.93
CA LYS A 466 -35.29 24.19 15.01
C LYS A 466 -35.69 25.16 16.15
N PRO A 467 -36.96 25.23 16.57
CA PRO A 467 -37.59 26.53 16.94
C PRO A 467 -37.47 26.98 18.41
N HIS A 468 -36.58 26.43 19.24
CA HIS A 468 -36.80 26.50 20.69
C HIS A 468 -35.88 27.40 21.55
N TYR A 469 -34.87 28.09 20.99
CA TYR A 469 -34.03 29.02 21.78
C TYR A 469 -33.51 30.20 20.95
N ALA A 470 -33.04 31.30 21.57
CA ALA A 470 -32.56 32.50 20.86
C ALA A 470 -31.37 32.26 19.91
N ALA A 471 -30.58 31.20 20.13
CA ALA A 471 -29.55 30.69 19.21
C ALA A 471 -30.13 30.09 17.90
N ALA A 472 -31.44 29.83 17.84
CA ALA A 472 -32.14 29.26 16.68
C ALA A 472 -32.30 30.21 15.48
N ARG A 473 -31.94 31.50 15.61
CA ARG A 473 -32.01 32.47 14.50
C ARG A 473 -30.95 32.25 13.41
N LEU A 474 -29.86 31.54 13.72
CA LEU A 474 -28.69 31.40 12.85
C LEU A 474 -28.55 30.02 12.19
N GLY A 475 -29.46 29.07 12.48
CA GLY A 475 -29.40 27.70 11.96
C GLY A 475 -28.27 26.86 12.57
N LEU A 476 -27.92 25.74 11.91
CA LEU A 476 -26.78 24.89 12.30
C LEU A 476 -25.45 25.65 12.20
N CYS A 477 -24.47 25.30 13.06
CA CYS A 477 -23.13 25.92 13.11
C CYS A 477 -23.17 27.45 13.24
N HIS A 478 -23.83 27.97 14.28
CA HIS A 478 -24.09 29.40 14.44
C HIS A 478 -22.83 30.27 14.65
N GLU A 479 -21.70 29.67 15.06
CA GLU A 479 -20.40 30.33 15.26
C GLU A 479 -19.53 30.41 13.98
N LEU A 480 -20.05 29.97 12.83
CA LEU A 480 -19.29 29.89 11.58
C LEU A 480 -18.78 31.26 11.12
N GLU A 481 -17.46 31.38 10.97
CA GLU A 481 -16.76 32.60 10.55
C GLU A 481 -16.28 32.52 9.09
N ARG A 482 -15.91 31.32 8.62
CA ARG A 482 -15.37 31.10 7.28
C ARG A 482 -16.07 29.94 6.55
N ILE A 483 -16.39 30.16 5.27
CA ILE A 483 -16.85 29.11 4.35
C ILE A 483 -16.00 29.13 3.09
N GLU A 484 -15.41 27.99 2.71
CA GLU A 484 -14.86 27.77 1.37
C GLU A 484 -15.71 26.73 0.63
N TRP A 485 -16.26 27.09 -0.52
CA TRP A 485 -17.18 26.24 -1.27
C TRP A 485 -16.65 26.02 -2.68
N TYR A 486 -16.55 24.75 -3.08
CA TYR A 486 -16.13 24.30 -4.40
C TYR A 486 -17.32 23.57 -5.03
N THR A 487 -17.81 24.03 -6.18
CA THR A 487 -18.96 23.44 -6.87
C THR A 487 -18.74 23.44 -8.38
N THR A 488 -19.44 22.56 -9.10
CA THR A 488 -19.41 22.44 -10.57
C THR A 488 -20.63 23.07 -11.25
N GLY A 489 -21.59 23.64 -10.50
CA GLY A 489 -22.92 24.00 -11.00
C GLY A 489 -23.28 25.50 -11.02
N HIS A 490 -24.39 25.82 -11.70
CA HIS A 490 -24.95 27.17 -11.86
C HIS A 490 -25.75 27.71 -10.63
N ASP A 491 -25.82 26.97 -9.53
CA ASP A 491 -26.62 27.33 -8.34
C ASP A 491 -25.88 28.25 -7.34
N ALA A 492 -24.82 28.94 -7.76
CA ALA A 492 -24.04 29.83 -6.89
C ALA A 492 -24.89 30.93 -6.25
N ASP A 493 -25.96 31.38 -6.92
CA ASP A 493 -26.91 32.35 -6.38
C ASP A 493 -27.58 31.89 -5.09
N ARG A 494 -27.86 30.58 -4.96
CA ARG A 494 -28.43 30.00 -3.73
C ARG A 494 -27.46 30.06 -2.56
N ILE A 495 -26.17 29.87 -2.85
CA ILE A 495 -25.10 30.00 -1.84
C ILE A 495 -25.08 31.44 -1.32
N TRP A 496 -25.13 32.43 -2.22
CA TRP A 496 -25.17 33.84 -1.83
C TRP A 496 -26.45 34.23 -1.09
N GLU A 497 -27.61 33.68 -1.48
CA GLU A 497 -28.86 33.90 -0.76
C GLU A 497 -28.78 33.36 0.68
N MET A 498 -28.25 32.15 0.84
CA MET A 498 -28.00 31.53 2.15
C MET A 498 -27.10 32.42 3.03
N VAL A 499 -25.97 32.85 2.48
CA VAL A 499 -25.00 33.71 3.18
C VAL A 499 -25.65 35.03 3.58
N GLY A 500 -26.39 35.68 2.67
CA GLY A 500 -27.09 36.93 2.96
C GLY A 500 -28.14 36.79 4.05
N ARG A 501 -28.86 35.66 4.12
CA ARG A 501 -29.81 35.38 5.21
C ARG A 501 -29.10 35.22 6.55
N ARG A 502 -28.00 34.47 6.61
CA ARG A 502 -27.21 34.28 7.84
C ARG A 502 -26.63 35.60 8.35
N ILE A 503 -26.08 36.42 7.46
CA ILE A 503 -25.57 37.75 7.79
C ILE A 503 -26.67 38.63 8.41
N ARG A 504 -27.86 38.70 7.77
CA ARG A 504 -29.01 39.46 8.31
C ARG A 504 -29.50 38.90 9.65
N GLY A 505 -29.33 37.60 9.87
CA GLY A 505 -29.64 36.92 11.12
C GLY A 505 -28.66 37.23 12.27
N GLY A 506 -27.55 37.91 12.00
CA GLY A 506 -26.50 38.24 12.98
C GLY A 506 -25.34 37.23 13.04
N SER A 507 -25.10 36.49 11.95
CA SER A 507 -24.04 35.47 11.89
C SER A 507 -22.65 36.12 11.97
N PRO A 508 -21.67 35.46 12.63
CA PRO A 508 -20.29 35.94 12.70
C PRO A 508 -19.48 35.69 11.42
N LEU A 509 -20.11 35.26 10.32
CA LEU A 509 -19.46 35.03 9.02
C LEU A 509 -18.64 36.27 8.59
N ARG A 510 -17.33 36.09 8.45
CA ARG A 510 -16.37 37.12 8.03
C ARG A 510 -15.92 36.92 6.59
N GLU A 511 -15.86 35.67 6.14
CA GLU A 511 -15.27 35.32 4.87
C GLU A 511 -16.01 34.14 4.21
N VAL A 512 -16.53 34.35 3.00
CA VAL A 512 -17.11 33.27 2.20
C VAL A 512 -16.48 33.29 0.83
N GLN A 513 -15.94 32.16 0.40
CA GLN A 513 -15.33 32.00 -0.91
C GLN A 513 -16.06 30.88 -1.66
N VAL A 514 -16.46 31.16 -2.90
CA VAL A 514 -17.13 30.20 -3.77
C VAL A 514 -16.34 30.08 -5.07
N ARG A 515 -15.94 28.85 -5.38
CA ARG A 515 -15.26 28.47 -6.60
C ARG A 515 -16.20 27.61 -7.43
N ILE A 516 -16.36 28.02 -8.69
CA ILE A 516 -17.18 27.34 -9.68
C ILE A 516 -16.22 26.75 -10.71
N ASP A 517 -16.01 25.44 -10.64
CA ASP A 517 -15.20 24.71 -11.61
C ASP A 517 -16.02 24.40 -12.86
N SER A 518 -15.41 24.62 -14.03
CA SER A 518 -16.03 24.33 -15.32
C SER A 518 -16.03 22.83 -15.59
N VAL A 519 -17.20 22.25 -15.88
CA VAL A 519 -17.30 20.86 -16.32
C VAL A 519 -16.72 20.75 -17.74
N LEU A 520 -15.81 19.78 -17.95
CA LEU A 520 -15.35 19.44 -19.30
C LEU A 520 -16.43 18.57 -19.95
N ASP A 521 -17.09 19.07 -20.98
CA ASP A 521 -17.96 18.23 -21.82
C ASP A 521 -17.12 17.15 -22.53
N GLU A 522 -17.73 16.00 -22.84
CA GLU A 522 -17.12 14.85 -23.55
C GLU A 522 -16.51 15.21 -24.93
N SER A 523 -16.75 16.43 -25.42
CA SER A 523 -16.21 17.00 -26.65
C SER A 523 -14.88 17.75 -26.49
N GLY A 524 -14.38 17.91 -25.26
CA GLY A 524 -13.11 18.59 -24.96
C GLY A 524 -13.13 20.11 -25.14
N VAL A 525 -14.31 20.72 -25.33
CA VAL A 525 -14.47 22.18 -25.44
C VAL A 525 -14.93 22.73 -24.09
N CYS A 526 -14.10 23.57 -23.47
CA CYS A 526 -14.37 24.24 -22.20
C CYS A 526 -15.43 25.32 -22.42
N ALA A 527 -16.65 25.15 -21.88
CA ALA A 527 -17.76 26.07 -22.12
C ALA A 527 -17.72 27.35 -21.26
N ASP A 528 -17.04 27.35 -20.11
CA ASP A 528 -16.90 28.52 -19.23
C ASP A 528 -15.53 28.52 -18.51
N GLU A 529 -14.94 29.70 -18.27
CA GLU A 529 -13.73 29.83 -17.45
C GLU A 529 -14.05 29.60 -15.96
N THR A 530 -13.22 28.82 -15.26
CA THR A 530 -13.28 28.65 -13.80
C THR A 530 -13.36 30.03 -13.13
N SER A 531 -14.40 30.26 -12.32
CA SER A 531 -14.65 31.56 -11.69
C SER A 531 -14.61 31.46 -10.17
N VAL A 532 -14.02 32.46 -9.53
CA VAL A 532 -13.86 32.52 -8.08
C VAL A 532 -14.44 33.82 -7.56
N HIS A 533 -15.32 33.70 -6.59
CA HIS A 533 -16.03 34.79 -5.97
C HIS A 533 -15.72 34.79 -4.47
N ARG A 534 -15.22 35.90 -3.94
CA ARG A 534 -14.90 36.07 -2.51
C ARG A 534 -15.77 37.19 -1.93
N LEU A 535 -16.41 36.90 -0.80
CA LEU A 535 -17.14 37.84 0.02
C LEU A 535 -16.39 38.02 1.35
N THR A 536 -15.95 39.24 1.65
CA THR A 536 -15.28 39.59 2.92
C THR A 536 -16.05 40.65 3.68
N ALA A 537 -16.01 40.59 5.01
CA ALA A 537 -16.53 41.65 5.86
C ALA A 537 -15.92 43.00 5.49
N GLY A 538 -16.78 43.98 5.23
CA GLY A 538 -16.41 45.35 4.87
C GLY A 538 -16.08 46.20 6.10
N GLN A 539 -15.62 47.43 5.87
CA GLN A 539 -15.17 48.33 6.94
C GLN A 539 -16.28 48.80 7.90
N ARG A 540 -17.56 48.63 7.53
CA ARG A 540 -18.72 48.93 8.39
C ARG A 540 -19.31 47.64 8.94
N ALA A 541 -19.71 47.62 10.21
CA ALA A 541 -20.36 46.47 10.82
C ALA A 541 -21.60 46.04 10.00
N GLY A 542 -21.62 44.79 9.55
CA GLY A 542 -22.68 44.23 8.69
C GLY A 542 -22.59 44.58 7.19
N SER A 543 -21.54 45.28 6.75
CA SER A 543 -21.24 45.46 5.31
C SER A 543 -20.35 44.34 4.80
N TYR A 544 -20.49 43.95 3.53
CA TYR A 544 -19.67 42.93 2.88
C TYR A 544 -19.30 43.39 1.47
N GLU A 545 -18.09 43.04 1.03
CA GLU A 545 -17.60 43.31 -0.32
C GLU A 545 -17.46 42.00 -1.08
N MET A 546 -18.10 41.90 -2.25
CA MET A 546 -17.93 40.79 -3.18
C MET A 546 -16.89 41.15 -4.24
N ARG A 547 -15.91 40.30 -4.46
CA ARG A 547 -14.85 40.47 -5.47
C ARG A 547 -14.69 39.19 -6.28
N ARG A 548 -14.53 39.32 -7.60
CA ARG A 548 -14.09 38.22 -8.48
C ARG A 548 -12.57 38.17 -8.44
N LEU A 549 -12.01 37.00 -8.20
CA LEU A 549 -10.56 36.81 -8.09
C LEU A 549 -10.00 36.12 -9.35
N PRO A 550 -8.77 36.46 -9.77
CA PRO A 550 -8.06 35.71 -10.81
C PRO A 550 -7.62 34.33 -10.28
N TYR A 551 -7.55 33.34 -11.18
CA TYR A 551 -7.19 31.95 -10.85
C TYR A 551 -5.85 31.80 -10.12
N THR A 552 -4.88 32.69 -10.38
CA THR A 552 -3.52 32.67 -9.82
C THR A 552 -3.42 33.13 -8.37
N GLU A 553 -4.44 33.80 -7.82
CA GLU A 553 -4.47 34.29 -6.44
C GLU A 553 -5.14 33.30 -5.47
N TRP A 554 -5.40 32.07 -5.93
CA TRP A 554 -6.09 31.04 -5.18
C TRP A 554 -5.13 30.04 -4.50
N GLY A 555 -5.60 29.45 -3.39
CA GLY A 555 -4.95 28.35 -2.69
C GLY A 555 -5.14 27.00 -3.40
N ARG A 556 -5.52 25.96 -2.65
CA ARG A 556 -5.65 24.58 -3.17
C ARG A 556 -6.82 24.44 -4.14
N SER A 557 -6.67 23.67 -5.21
CA SER A 557 -7.77 23.33 -6.13
C SER A 557 -8.65 22.20 -5.59
N THR A 558 -9.85 22.05 -6.15
CA THR A 558 -10.74 20.90 -5.89
C THR A 558 -10.01 19.57 -6.05
N LYS A 559 -9.24 19.44 -7.15
CA LYS A 559 -8.42 18.25 -7.41
C LYS A 559 -7.37 18.02 -6.34
N ASP A 560 -6.73 19.07 -5.81
CA ASP A 560 -5.72 18.93 -4.76
C ASP A 560 -6.34 18.48 -3.43
N ILE A 561 -7.53 18.98 -3.08
CA ILE A 561 -8.25 18.59 -1.86
C ILE A 561 -8.67 17.11 -1.94
N ILE A 562 -9.24 16.70 -3.07
CA ILE A 562 -9.64 15.32 -3.32
C ILE A 562 -8.43 14.39 -3.35
N GLN A 563 -7.35 14.80 -4.04
CA GLN A 563 -6.10 14.02 -4.12
C GLN A 563 -5.49 13.83 -2.74
N MET A 564 -5.46 14.88 -1.92
CA MET A 564 -4.97 14.81 -0.54
C MET A 564 -5.81 13.84 0.30
N HIS A 565 -7.14 13.88 0.17
CA HIS A 565 -8.00 12.89 0.80
C HIS A 565 -7.63 11.48 0.37
N CYS A 566 -7.60 11.26 -0.94
CA CYS A 566 -7.30 9.97 -1.54
C CYS A 566 -5.96 9.44 -1.05
N GLU A 567 -4.89 10.24 -1.08
CA GLU A 567 -3.57 9.84 -0.59
C GLU A 567 -3.55 9.48 0.90
N ALA A 568 -4.34 10.17 1.71
CA ALA A 568 -4.46 9.89 3.13
C ALA A 568 -5.23 8.59 3.42
N VAL A 569 -6.27 8.27 2.64
CA VAL A 569 -7.09 7.05 2.84
C VAL A 569 -6.73 5.87 1.94
N LEU A 570 -5.83 6.07 0.97
CA LEU A 570 -5.39 5.03 0.04
C LEU A 570 -4.76 3.86 0.80
N ALA A 571 -4.86 2.67 0.18
CA ALA A 571 -4.24 1.46 0.69
C ALA A 571 -2.75 1.74 0.96
N PRO A 572 -2.22 1.23 2.10
CA PRO A 572 -0.87 1.52 2.52
C PRO A 572 0.11 1.28 1.38
N ARG A 573 0.98 2.25 1.12
CA ARG A 573 2.16 1.94 0.34
C ARG A 573 3.06 1.15 1.27
N LEU A 574 3.49 -0.03 0.85
CA LEU A 574 4.62 -0.72 1.47
C LEU A 574 5.77 0.31 1.62
N PRO A 575 6.70 0.14 2.59
CA PRO A 575 7.82 1.07 2.79
C PRO A 575 8.60 1.42 1.52
N GLU A 576 8.46 0.61 0.48
CA GLU A 576 9.12 0.72 -0.80
C GLU A 576 8.28 1.41 -1.90
N GLY A 577 7.11 1.94 -1.56
CA GLY A 577 6.28 2.78 -2.43
C GLY A 577 5.17 2.08 -3.21
N ASN A 578 5.09 0.74 -3.18
CA ASN A 578 4.03 -0.02 -3.84
C ASN A 578 2.75 -0.04 -3.01
N ALA A 579 1.59 0.17 -3.64
CA ALA A 579 0.31 0.01 -2.97
C ALA A 579 0.12 -1.44 -2.50
N LEU A 580 -0.45 -1.61 -1.31
CA LEU A 580 -0.97 -2.88 -0.81
C LEU A 580 -2.19 -3.28 -1.65
N ASP A 581 -1.90 -3.81 -2.84
CA ASP A 581 -2.90 -4.37 -3.72
C ASP A 581 -3.19 -5.79 -3.23
N GLY A 582 -4.35 -5.94 -2.59
CA GLY A 582 -4.78 -7.18 -1.93
C GLY A 582 -4.83 -8.43 -2.82
N ASP A 583 -4.68 -8.28 -4.14
CA ASP A 583 -4.67 -9.38 -5.09
C ASP A 583 -3.37 -10.22 -5.07
N TRP A 584 -2.27 -9.72 -4.49
CA TRP A 584 -0.96 -10.37 -4.64
C TRP A 584 -0.34 -10.84 -3.33
N ILE A 585 -0.82 -10.30 -2.21
CA ILE A 585 -0.03 -10.35 -0.97
C ILE A 585 -0.14 -11.71 -0.31
N TRP A 586 -1.30 -12.39 -0.32
CA TRP A 586 -1.45 -13.79 0.14
C TRP A 586 -2.71 -14.44 -0.44
N ASP A 587 -2.98 -14.28 -1.75
CA ASP A 587 -4.29 -14.60 -2.32
C ASP A 587 -4.69 -16.08 -2.03
N ARG A 588 -5.75 -16.29 -1.24
CA ARG A 588 -6.31 -17.62 -0.91
C ARG A 588 -6.70 -18.42 -2.18
N LYS A 589 -6.74 -17.79 -3.35
CA LYS A 589 -6.92 -18.44 -4.65
C LYS A 589 -5.88 -19.53 -4.94
N PHE A 590 -4.75 -19.58 -4.24
CA PHE A 590 -3.79 -20.70 -4.41
C PHE A 590 -4.36 -22.07 -4.04
N SER A 591 -5.34 -22.15 -3.14
CA SER A 591 -6.02 -23.43 -2.87
C SER A 591 -6.88 -23.92 -4.04
N TYR A 592 -7.25 -23.03 -4.97
CA TYR A 592 -8.13 -23.35 -6.10
C TYR A 592 -7.42 -23.35 -7.47
N MET A 593 -6.29 -22.66 -7.64
CA MET A 593 -5.60 -22.52 -8.93
C MET A 593 -4.59 -23.63 -9.30
N MET A 594 -4.52 -24.73 -8.54
CA MET A 594 -3.64 -25.86 -8.85
C MET A 594 -4.35 -27.22 -8.94
N GLU A 595 -5.66 -27.21 -9.18
CA GLU A 595 -6.34 -28.35 -9.84
C GLU A 595 -6.00 -28.41 -11.33
#